data_AF-A0A3C0GIY7-F1
#
_entry.id   AF-A0A3C0GIY7-F1
#
_cell.length_a   1.000
_cell.length_b   1.000
_cell.length_c   1.000
_cell.angle_alpha   90.00
_cell.angle_beta   90.00
_cell.angle_gamma   90.00
#
_symmetry.space_group_name_H-M   'P 1'
#
loop_
_entity.id
_entity.type
_entity.pdbx_description
1 polymer ?
#
loop_
_entity_poly.entity_id
_entity_poly.type
_entity_poly.pdbx_seq_one_letter_code
_entity_poly.pdbx_strand_id
1 'polypeptide(L)' 'MKLLKKGSWTYKEKMVLKDNYNKMTLDELSTRLLRTPSSITSQVNYLRKRGWTFHRRTDG' A
#
# COMPACT_ATOMS: atom_id res chain seq x y z
N MET A 1 4.59 -21.34 3.33
CA MET A 1 5.25 -20.05 3.05
C MET A 1 4.31 -19.18 2.22
N LYS A 2 4.10 -17.90 2.55
CA LYS A 2 3.32 -16.97 1.70
C LYS A 2 4.13 -16.67 0.44
N LEU A 3 3.56 -16.90 -0.75
CA LEU A 3 4.14 -16.49 -2.02
C LEU A 3 3.94 -14.98 -2.19
N LEU A 4 5.01 -14.21 -1.97
CA LEU A 4 4.98 -12.76 -2.10
C LEU A 4 5.35 -12.33 -3.53
N LYS A 5 4.64 -11.34 -4.05
CA LYS A 5 4.92 -10.74 -5.35
C LYS A 5 6.23 -9.97 -5.31
N LYS A 6 7.12 -10.30 -6.25
CA LYS A 6 8.38 -9.59 -6.53
C LYS A 6 8.20 -8.69 -7.75
N GLY A 7 8.96 -7.59 -7.82
CA GLY A 7 8.97 -6.68 -8.97
C GLY A 7 8.15 -5.39 -8.77
N SER A 8 7.97 -4.65 -9.87
CA SER A 8 7.39 -3.31 -9.91
C SER A 8 5.96 -3.24 -9.38
N TRP A 9 5.58 -2.09 -8.84
CA TRP A 9 4.22 -1.80 -8.42
C TRP A 9 3.37 -1.38 -9.62
N THR A 10 2.32 -2.15 -9.89
CA THR A 10 1.32 -1.85 -10.92
C THR A 10 0.45 -0.65 -10.50
N TYR A 11 -0.18 0.00 -11.47
CA TYR A 11 -1.11 1.09 -11.18
C TYR A 11 -2.27 0.64 -10.28
N LYS A 12 -2.82 -0.56 -10.53
CA LYS A 12 -3.90 -1.14 -9.71
C LYS A 12 -3.49 -1.32 -8.24
N GLU A 13 -2.28 -1.84 -7.99
CA GLU A 13 -1.77 -1.96 -6.61
C GLU A 13 -1.59 -0.60 -5.94
N LYS A 14 -1.11 0.42 -6.68
CA LYS A 14 -0.99 1.80 -6.16
C LYS A 14 -2.36 2.41 -5.82
N MET A 15 -3.39 2.14 -6.61
CA MET A 15 -4.77 2.55 -6.31
C MET A 15 -5.29 1.87 -5.05
N VAL A 16 -5.07 0.56 -4.88
CA VAL A 16 -5.43 -0.14 -3.64
C VAL A 16 -4.75 0.50 -2.41
N LEU A 17 -3.46 0.85 -2.52
CA LEU A 17 -2.78 1.59 -1.45
C LEU A 17 -3.45 2.95 -1.20
N LYS A 18 -3.71 3.75 -2.25
CA LYS A 18 -4.35 5.06 -2.12
C LYS A 18 -5.67 4.99 -1.35
N ASP A 19 -6.50 4.01 -1.70
CA ASP A 19 -7.87 3.89 -1.20
C ASP A 19 -7.93 3.29 0.22
N ASN A 20 -6.94 2.48 0.60
CA ASN A 20 -7.01 1.63 1.78
C ASN A 20 -5.88 1.82 2.82
N TYR A 21 -4.77 2.50 2.51
CA TYR A 21 -3.57 2.51 3.37
C TYR A 21 -3.81 2.95 4.83
N ASN A 22 -4.78 3.85 5.05
CA ASN A 22 -5.14 4.33 6.38
C ASN A 22 -6.53 3.84 6.84
N LYS A 23 -7.22 3.03 6.02
CA LYS A 23 -8.49 2.38 6.37
C LYS A 23 -8.27 0.95 6.86
N MET A 24 -7.23 0.29 6.35
CA MET A 24 -6.83 -1.07 6.68
C MET A 24 -5.48 -1.06 7.40
N THR A 25 -5.24 -2.11 8.18
CA THR A 25 -3.92 -2.38 8.76
C THR A 25 -2.91 -2.81 7.69
N LEU A 26 -1.61 -2.70 8.00
CA LEU A 26 -0.56 -3.15 7.09
C LEU A 26 -0.60 -4.65 6.83
N ASP A 27 -1.06 -5.47 7.78
CA ASP A 27 -1.19 -6.92 7.63
C ASP A 27 -2.31 -7.33 6.67
N GLU A 28 -3.43 -6.62 6.71
CA GLU A 28 -4.53 -6.81 5.76
C GLU A 28 -4.10 -6.41 4.35
N LEU A 29 -3.41 -5.28 4.21
CA LEU A 29 -2.85 -4.84 2.93
C LEU A 29 -1.78 -5.80 2.41
N SER A 30 -0.95 -6.34 3.30
CA SER A 30 0.06 -7.35 3.00
C SER A 30 -0.57 -8.60 2.41
N THR A 31 -1.67 -9.07 3.01
CA THR A 31 -2.42 -10.23 2.53
C THR A 31 -3.11 -9.94 1.20
N ARG A 32 -3.71 -8.75 1.05
CA ARG A 32 -4.43 -8.35 -0.18
C ARG A 32 -3.51 -8.16 -1.38
N LEU A 33 -2.35 -7.55 -1.17
CA LEU A 33 -1.39 -7.21 -2.23
C LEU A 33 -0.35 -8.30 -2.44
N LEU A 34 -0.27 -9.28 -1.54
CA LEU A 34 0.80 -10.28 -1.48
C LEU A 34 2.18 -9.62 -1.43
N ARG A 35 2.31 -8.55 -0.63
CA ARG A 35 3.55 -7.78 -0.44
C ARG A 35 3.87 -7.70 1.04
N THR A 36 5.15 -7.59 1.40
CA THR A 36 5.50 -7.40 2.82
C THR A 36 5.01 -6.04 3.32
N PRO A 37 4.70 -5.91 4.62
CA PRO A 37 4.43 -4.61 5.24
C PRO A 37 5.53 -3.58 4.96
N SER A 38 6.81 -4.00 4.98
CA SER A 38 7.96 -3.14 4.67
C SER A 38 7.99 -2.64 3.22
N SER A 39 7.56 -3.47 2.26
CA SER A 39 7.45 -3.07 0.85
C SER A 39 6.30 -2.07 0.67
N ILE A 40 5.18 -2.30 1.36
CA ILE A 40 4.02 -1.40 1.36
C ILE A 40 4.40 -0.02 1.91
N THR A 41 5.05 0.08 3.07
CA THR A 41 5.44 1.37 3.66
C THR A 41 6.43 2.11 2.77
N SER A 42 7.42 1.40 2.21
CA SER A 42 8.39 1.95 1.26
C SER A 42 7.70 2.51 0.01
N GLN A 43 6.73 1.78 -0.54
CA GLN A 43 5.97 2.23 -1.70
C GLN A 43 5.12 3.46 -1.39
N VAL A 44 4.45 3.49 -0.24
CA VAL A 44 3.66 4.67 0.16
C VAL A 44 4.54 5.90 0.32
N ASN A 45 5.71 5.76 0.96
CA ASN A 45 6.68 6.85 1.07
C ASN A 45 7.16 7.34 -0.30
N TYR A 46 7.43 6.43 -1.23
CA TYR A 46 7.78 6.76 -2.60
C TYR A 46 6.67 7.53 -3.32
N LEU A 47 5.41 7.11 -3.16
CA LEU A 47 4.24 7.76 -3.77
C LEU A 47 4.01 9.16 -3.18
N ARG A 48 4.14 9.33 -1.86
CA ARG A 48 4.04 10.63 -1.18
C ARG A 48 5.04 11.64 -1.72
N LYS A 49 6.30 11.23 -1.94
CA LYS A 49 7.34 12.06 -2.57
C LYS A 49 6.97 12.52 -3.99
N ARG A 50 6.01 11.85 -4.64
CA ARG A 50 5.50 12.17 -5.99
C ARG A 50 4.11 12.82 -5.96
N GLY A 51 3.71 13.39 -4.83
CA GLY A 51 2.47 14.13 -4.68
C GLY A 51 1.22 13.27 -4.50
N TRP A 52 1.37 11.95 -4.29
CA TRP A 52 0.20 11.12 -3.98
C TRP A 52 -0.26 11.37 -2.54
N THR A 53 -1.55 11.61 -2.41
CA THR A 53 -2.24 11.69 -1.12
C THR A 53 -2.92 10.37 -0.81
N PHE A 54 -3.07 10.09 0.48
CA PHE A 54 -3.74 8.91 1.02
C PHE A 54 -4.81 9.41 1.99
N HIS A 55 -5.97 8.74 2.05
CA HIS A 55 -7.04 9.10 2.98
C HIS A 55 -6.51 9.26 4.40
N ARG A 56 -6.90 10.27 5.16
CA ARG A 56 -6.48 10.40 6.56
C ARG A 56 -7.37 9.51 7.42
N ARG A 57 -6.84 9.05 8.56
CA ARG A 57 -7.62 8.26 9.54
C ARG A 57 -8.78 9.07 10.14
N THR A 58 -8.77 10.39 9.98
CA THR A 58 -9.75 11.36 10.51
C THR A 58 -10.78 11.83 9.49
N ASP A 59 -10.75 11.33 8.25
CA ASP A 59 -11.70 11.74 7.19
C ASP A 59 -13.00 10.90 7.23
N GLY A 60 -13.31 10.27 8.36
CA GLY A 60 -14.49 9.42 8.57
C GLY A 60 -15.10 9.64 9.94
#